data_AF-A0A9C9MZK2-F1
#
_entry.id   AF-A0A9C9MZK2-F1
#
_cell.length_a   1.000
_cell.length_b   1.000
_cell.length_c   1.000
_cell.angle_alpha   90.00
_cell.angle_beta   90.00
_cell.angle_gamma   90.00
#
_symmetry.space_group_name_H-M   'P 1'
#
loop_
_entity.id
_entity.type
_entity.pdbx_description
1 polymer ?
#
loop_
_entity_poly.entity_id
_entity_poly.type
_entity_poly.pdbx_seq_one_letter_code
_entity_poly.pdbx_strand_id
1 'polypeptide(L)'
;MRARQVEWERLLAGERWEDHDLVFPNTLGKPSERGNFYRAFKEMLKAANLPDIRVHDLRHTCATLMLQEGTHPKIVQSRLGHSQISLTMDTYSHVMPDMQNEIATKLDQLLAPAAIEIKEKDKALRNEAEKDF
;
A
#
# COMPACT_ATOMS: atom_id res chain seq x y z
N MET A 1 -14.84 -14.31 13.77
CA MET A 1 -15.25 -13.00 14.33
C MET A 1 -16.49 -12.40 13.65
N ARG A 2 -16.65 -12.42 12.31
CA ARG A 2 -17.93 -12.00 11.67
C ARG A 2 -18.90 -13.15 11.40
N ALA A 3 -18.42 -14.33 10.98
CA ALA A 3 -19.28 -15.50 10.70
C ALA A 3 -20.18 -15.89 11.88
N ARG A 4 -19.64 -15.83 13.12
CA ARG A 4 -20.43 -16.04 14.34
C ARG A 4 -21.54 -15.00 14.48
N GLN A 5 -21.24 -13.73 14.22
CA GLN A 5 -22.22 -12.64 14.33
C GLN A 5 -23.32 -12.75 13.28
N VAL A 6 -22.98 -13.13 12.04
CA VAL A 6 -23.95 -13.37 10.96
C VAL A 6 -24.87 -14.54 11.33
N GLU A 7 -24.35 -15.61 11.92
CA GLU A 7 -25.17 -16.72 12.39
C GLU A 7 -26.15 -16.29 13.49
N TRP A 8 -25.72 -15.42 14.42
CA TRP A 8 -26.62 -14.82 15.41
C TRP A 8 -27.70 -13.94 14.76
N GLU A 9 -27.34 -13.11 13.78
CA GLU A 9 -28.28 -12.27 13.03
C GLU A 9 -29.30 -13.13 12.26
N ARG A 10 -28.85 -14.23 11.67
CA ARG A 10 -29.70 -15.23 11.00
C ARG A 10 -30.71 -15.86 11.93
N LEU A 11 -30.26 -16.33 13.10
CA LEU A 11 -31.15 -16.92 14.11
C LEU A 11 -32.20 -15.92 14.62
N LEU A 12 -31.83 -14.65 14.76
CA LEU A 12 -32.75 -13.57 15.17
C LEU A 12 -33.77 -13.21 14.06
N ALA A 13 -33.36 -13.24 12.80
CA ALA A 13 -34.23 -12.95 11.67
C ALA A 13 -35.21 -14.09 11.34
N GLY A 14 -34.83 -15.33 11.68
CA GLY A 14 -35.66 -16.52 11.47
C GLY A 14 -36.09 -16.67 10.00
N GLU A 15 -37.39 -16.80 9.76
CA GLU A 15 -37.97 -16.96 8.42
C GLU A 15 -37.76 -15.76 7.49
N ARG A 16 -37.43 -14.58 8.05
CA ARG A 16 -37.19 -13.36 7.26
C ARG A 16 -35.76 -13.27 6.73
N TRP A 17 -34.91 -14.23 7.05
CA TRP A 17 -33.53 -14.27 6.57
C TRP A 17 -33.47 -14.73 5.12
N GLU A 18 -32.85 -13.92 4.26
CA GLU A 18 -32.56 -14.26 2.87
C GLU A 18 -31.07 -14.59 2.72
N ASP A 19 -30.77 -15.87 2.42
CA ASP A 19 -29.39 -16.33 2.31
C ASP A 19 -28.80 -16.03 0.93
N HIS A 20 -27.82 -15.13 0.91
CA HIS A 20 -27.08 -14.73 -0.28
C HIS A 20 -25.58 -15.01 -0.16
N ASP A 21 -25.15 -15.83 0.81
CA ASP A 21 -23.74 -16.13 1.10
C ASP A 21 -22.86 -14.86 1.24
N LEU A 22 -23.44 -13.81 1.82
CA LEU A 22 -22.77 -12.53 2.00
C LEU A 22 -21.90 -12.55 3.26
N VAL A 23 -20.69 -11.98 3.17
CA VAL A 23 -19.81 -11.77 4.34
C VAL A 23 -20.34 -10.64 5.24
N PHE A 24 -21.00 -9.64 4.64
CA PHE A 24 -21.57 -8.47 5.32
C PHE A 24 -23.04 -8.26 4.97
N PRO A 25 -23.93 -9.19 5.38
CA PRO A 25 -25.36 -9.01 5.23
C PRO A 25 -25.86 -7.94 6.21
N ASN A 26 -27.03 -7.37 5.90
CA ASN A 26 -27.82 -6.65 6.87
C ASN A 26 -28.54 -7.63 7.82
N THR A 27 -29.37 -7.10 8.73
CA THR A 27 -30.09 -7.91 9.72
C THR A 27 -31.07 -8.93 9.14
N LEU A 28 -31.35 -8.90 7.83
CA LEU A 28 -32.25 -9.81 7.13
C LEU A 28 -31.51 -10.68 6.09
N GLY A 29 -30.18 -10.67 6.05
CA GLY A 29 -29.42 -11.45 5.08
C GLY A 29 -29.18 -10.74 3.73
N LYS A 30 -29.79 -9.57 3.52
CA LYS A 30 -29.70 -8.81 2.26
C LYS A 30 -28.43 -7.94 2.18
N PRO A 31 -28.05 -7.49 0.97
CA PRO A 31 -27.00 -6.49 0.81
C PRO A 31 -27.26 -5.22 1.64
N SER A 32 -26.22 -4.75 2.32
CA SER A 32 -26.28 -3.48 3.05
C SER A 32 -26.47 -2.31 2.08
N GLU A 33 -27.45 -1.46 2.37
CA GLU A 33 -27.72 -0.28 1.56
C GLU A 33 -26.59 0.75 1.68
N ARG A 34 -26.16 1.31 0.54
CA ARG A 34 -25.09 2.31 0.48
C ARG A 34 -25.32 3.51 1.40
N GLY A 35 -26.56 4.01 1.50
CA GLY A 35 -26.91 5.15 2.34
C GLY A 35 -26.71 4.88 3.83
N ASN A 36 -27.13 3.69 4.30
CA ASN A 36 -26.95 3.29 5.70
C ASN A 36 -25.47 3.11 6.05
N PHE A 37 -24.69 2.51 5.14
CA PHE A 37 -23.25 2.41 5.31
C PHE A 37 -22.58 3.78 5.40
N TYR A 38 -22.93 4.71 4.51
CA TYR A 38 -22.34 6.05 4.52
C TYR A 38 -22.69 6.83 5.79
N ARG A 39 -23.94 6.73 6.26
CA ARG A 39 -24.36 7.34 7.53
C ARG A 39 -23.55 6.78 8.70
N ALA A 40 -23.44 5.46 8.81
CA ALA A 40 -22.63 4.82 9.85
C ALA A 40 -21.17 5.26 9.77
N PHE A 41 -20.61 5.38 8.56
CA PHE A 41 -19.26 5.88 8.34
C PHE A 41 -19.07 7.31 8.86
N LYS A 42 -20.00 8.22 8.57
CA LYS A 42 -19.95 9.60 9.07
C LYS A 42 -20.06 9.70 10.59
N GLU A 43 -20.89 8.88 11.20
CA GLU A 43 -20.98 8.82 12.67
C GLU A 43 -19.69 8.28 13.29
N MET A 44 -19.02 7.30 12.66
CA MET A 44 -17.70 6.83 13.11
C MET A 44 -16.63 7.92 13.00
N LEU A 45 -16.62 8.72 11.92
CA LEU A 45 -15.69 9.85 11.79
C LEU A 45 -15.88 10.88 12.90
N LYS A 46 -17.14 11.23 13.22
CA LYS A 46 -17.47 12.14 14.32
C LYS A 46 -17.00 11.58 15.66
N ALA A 47 -17.27 10.30 15.93
CA ALA A 47 -16.85 9.64 17.17
C ALA A 47 -15.33 9.58 17.31
N ALA A 48 -14.60 9.46 16.20
CA ALA A 48 -13.14 9.49 16.16
C ALA A 48 -12.55 10.92 16.14
N ASN A 49 -13.38 11.96 16.17
CA ASN A 49 -12.99 13.37 16.02
C ASN A 49 -12.14 13.64 14.76
N LEU A 50 -12.48 12.96 13.66
CA LEU A 50 -11.81 13.09 12.37
C LEU A 50 -12.55 14.07 11.45
N PRO A 51 -11.84 14.70 10.49
CA PRO A 51 -12.47 15.54 9.49
C PRO A 51 -13.43 14.75 8.60
N ASP A 52 -14.33 15.49 7.95
CA ASP A 52 -15.30 14.88 7.06
C ASP A 52 -14.66 14.37 5.76
N ILE A 53 -14.27 13.09 5.76
CA ILE A 53 -13.64 12.43 4.61
C ILE A 53 -14.60 11.47 3.91
N ARG A 54 -14.28 11.10 2.67
CA ARG A 54 -15.02 10.11 1.88
C ARG A 54 -14.46 8.72 2.16
N VAL A 55 -15.28 7.70 1.93
CA VAL A 55 -14.86 6.28 2.07
C VAL A 55 -13.68 5.96 1.13
N HIS A 56 -13.65 6.58 -0.06
CA HIS A 56 -12.57 6.40 -1.02
C HIS A 56 -11.24 6.97 -0.51
N ASP A 57 -11.27 7.96 0.40
CA ASP A 57 -10.06 8.56 0.95
C ASP A 57 -9.30 7.56 1.84
N LEU A 58 -10.00 6.60 2.46
CA LEU A 58 -9.35 5.49 3.17
C LEU A 58 -8.47 4.64 2.22
N ARG A 59 -8.94 4.42 0.98
CA ARG A 59 -8.17 3.70 -0.05
C ARG A 59 -6.94 4.51 -0.44
N HIS A 60 -7.08 5.83 -0.54
CA HIS A 60 -5.96 6.74 -0.79
C HIS A 60 -4.94 6.70 0.35
N THR A 61 -5.38 6.81 1.62
CA THR A 61 -4.50 6.71 2.78
C THR A 61 -3.75 5.37 2.81
N CYS A 62 -4.43 4.26 2.53
CA CYS A 62 -3.80 2.94 2.49
C CYS A 62 -2.70 2.86 1.41
N ALA A 63 -2.96 3.42 0.23
CA ALA A 63 -1.98 3.48 -0.85
C ALA A 63 -0.76 4.33 -0.48
N THR A 64 -1.01 5.54 0.06
CA THR A 64 0.05 6.46 0.51
C THR A 64 0.94 5.80 1.57
N LEU A 65 0.36 5.14 2.57
CA LEU A 65 1.13 4.47 3.62
C LEU A 65 2.00 3.34 3.05
N MET A 66 1.49 2.51 2.14
CA MET A 66 2.31 1.45 1.52
C MET A 66 3.49 2.03 0.72
N LEU A 67 3.24 3.14 0.03
CA LEU A 67 4.23 3.83 -0.79
C LEU A 67 5.31 4.50 0.06
N GLN A 68 4.92 5.09 1.19
CA GLN A 68 5.86 5.67 2.17
C GLN A 68 6.76 4.59 2.82
N GLU A 69 6.24 3.39 3.04
CA GLU A 69 7.02 2.23 3.50
C GLU A 69 7.93 1.63 2.40
N GLY A 70 8.06 2.29 1.25
CA GLY A 70 8.92 1.84 0.15
C GLY A 70 8.35 0.67 -0.66
N THR A 71 7.06 0.35 -0.51
CA THR A 71 6.43 -0.72 -1.30
C THR A 71 6.43 -0.33 -2.77
N HIS A 72 6.93 -1.22 -3.62
CA HIS A 72 6.98 -0.97 -5.06
C HIS A 72 5.58 -0.65 -5.63
N PRO A 73 5.40 0.43 -6.43
CA PRO A 73 4.09 0.87 -6.92
C PRO A 73 3.27 -0.19 -7.64
N LYS A 74 3.91 -1.12 -8.35
CA LYS A 74 3.26 -2.27 -9.01
C LYS A 74 2.56 -3.22 -8.02
N ILE A 75 3.14 -3.41 -6.83
CA ILE A 75 2.55 -4.23 -5.77
C ILE A 75 1.34 -3.49 -5.18
N VAL A 76 1.49 -2.19 -4.92
CA VAL A 76 0.39 -1.34 -4.45
C VAL A 76 -0.77 -1.34 -5.45
N GLN A 77 -0.49 -1.20 -6.75
CA GLN A 77 -1.48 -1.28 -7.82
C GLN A 77 -2.25 -2.61 -7.80
N SER A 78 -1.54 -3.74 -7.71
CA SER A 78 -2.16 -5.07 -7.65
C SER A 78 -3.04 -5.23 -6.42
N ARG A 79 -2.58 -4.75 -5.26
CA ARG A 79 -3.32 -4.82 -4.00
C ARG A 79 -4.56 -3.93 -3.98
N LEU A 80 -4.51 -2.82 -4.71
CA LEU A 80 -5.64 -1.92 -4.95
C LEU A 80 -6.45 -2.30 -6.20
N GLY A 81 -6.16 -3.40 -6.90
CA GLY A 81 -6.90 -3.80 -8.10
C GLY A 81 -7.06 -2.70 -9.17
N HIS A 82 -6.13 -1.73 -9.23
CA HIS A 82 -6.19 -0.68 -10.25
C HIS A 82 -5.78 -1.28 -11.60
N SER A 83 -6.65 -1.17 -12.61
CA SER A 83 -6.37 -1.69 -13.95
C SER A 83 -5.17 -0.99 -14.62
N GLN A 84 -4.87 0.25 -14.23
CA GLN A 84 -3.75 1.02 -14.74
C GLN A 84 -2.82 1.51 -13.63
N ILE A 85 -1.51 1.40 -13.87
CA ILE A 85 -0.48 1.84 -12.93
C ILE A 85 -0.33 3.36 -12.93
N SER A 86 -0.67 4.01 -14.06
CA SER A 86 -0.69 5.46 -14.23
C SER A 86 -1.57 6.12 -13.16
N LEU A 87 -2.75 5.59 -12.85
CA LEU A 87 -3.60 6.14 -11.78
C LEU A 87 -2.90 6.16 -10.42
N THR A 88 -2.14 5.12 -10.09
CA THR A 88 -1.38 5.05 -8.85
C THR A 88 -0.16 5.97 -8.90
N MET A 89 0.59 5.98 -9.99
CA MET A 89 1.77 6.85 -10.13
C MET A 89 1.37 8.32 -10.19
N ASP A 90 0.41 8.72 -11.01
CA ASP A 90 -0.04 10.11 -11.14
C ASP A 90 -0.63 10.65 -9.83
N THR A 91 -1.34 9.80 -9.06
CA THR A 91 -1.94 10.21 -7.79
C THR A 91 -0.93 10.30 -6.65
N TYR A 92 0.06 9.39 -6.60
CA TYR A 92 0.96 9.25 -5.44
C TYR A 92 2.44 9.59 -5.73
N SER A 93 2.78 10.11 -6.90
CA SER A 93 4.15 10.53 -7.23
C SER A 93 4.74 11.51 -6.22
N HIS A 94 3.90 12.36 -5.60
CA HIS A 94 4.31 13.35 -4.61
C HIS A 94 4.75 12.76 -3.26
N VAL A 95 4.45 11.48 -2.98
CA VAL A 95 4.94 10.76 -1.78
C VAL A 95 6.09 9.80 -2.08
N MET A 96 6.54 9.74 -3.34
CA MET A 96 7.75 9.04 -3.78
C MET A 96 9.08 9.86 -3.79
N PRO A 97 9.23 11.11 -3.26
CA PRO A 97 10.48 11.88 -3.42
C PRO A 97 11.74 11.19 -2.90
N ASP A 98 11.63 10.39 -1.85
CA ASP A 98 12.80 9.82 -1.17
C ASP A 98 13.31 8.52 -1.78
N MET A 99 12.52 7.88 -2.67
CA MET A 99 12.91 6.61 -3.29
C MET A 99 14.10 6.78 -4.24
N GLN A 100 14.24 7.93 -4.90
CA GLN A 100 15.39 8.19 -5.79
C GLN A 100 16.70 8.35 -5.00
N ASN A 101 16.66 9.05 -3.87
CA ASN A 101 17.83 9.22 -3.00
C ASN A 101 18.24 7.91 -2.34
N GLU A 102 17.28 7.08 -1.92
CA GLU A 102 17.56 5.74 -1.42
C GLU A 102 18.19 4.83 -2.50
N ILE A 103 17.68 4.88 -3.74
CA ILE A 103 18.25 4.11 -4.86
C ILE A 103 19.67 4.57 -5.17
N ALA A 104 19.92 5.88 -5.21
CA ALA A 104 21.26 6.43 -5.42
C ALA A 104 22.22 5.98 -4.32
N THR A 105 21.79 6.02 -3.05
CA THR A 105 22.59 5.56 -1.92
C THR A 105 22.89 4.06 -1.98
N LYS A 106 21.90 3.24 -2.34
CA LYS A 106 22.08 1.79 -2.52
C LYS A 106 23.01 1.47 -3.68
N LEU A 107 22.92 2.23 -4.78
CA LEU A 107 23.80 2.07 -5.93
C LEU A 107 25.25 2.45 -5.57
N ASP A 108 25.44 3.56 -4.85
CA ASP A 108 26.75 3.95 -4.32
C ASP A 108 27.34 2.87 -3.41
N GLN A 109 26.55 2.29 -2.51
CA GLN A 109 27.01 1.20 -1.64
C GLN A 109 27.39 -0.07 -2.42
N LEU A 110 26.65 -0.40 -3.48
CA LEU A 110 26.90 -1.58 -4.31
C LEU A 110 28.14 -1.39 -5.20
N LEU A 111 28.39 -0.16 -5.66
CA LEU A 111 29.52 0.18 -6.51
C LEU A 111 30.79 0.58 -5.74
N ALA A 112 30.67 1.01 -4.48
CA ALA A 112 31.79 1.39 -3.61
C ALA A 112 32.91 0.33 -3.53
N PRO A 113 32.63 -0.97 -3.27
CA PRO A 113 33.69 -1.98 -3.24
C PRO A 113 34.37 -2.18 -4.60
N ALA A 114 33.63 -2.09 -5.71
CA ALA A 114 34.20 -2.21 -7.06
C ALA A 114 35.08 -1.01 -7.43
N ALA A 115 34.73 0.20 -6.99
CA ALA A 115 35.51 1.41 -7.25
C ALA A 115 36.85 1.42 -6.49
N ILE A 116 36.92 0.78 -5.32
CA ILE A 116 38.15 0.61 -4.54
C ILE A 116 39.07 -0.40 -5.25
N GLU A 117 38.55 -1.55 -5.69
CA GLU A 117 39.34 -2.55 -6.44
C GLU A 117 39.91 -2.00 -7.75
N ILE A 118 39.15 -1.17 -8.47
CA ILE A 118 39.64 -0.54 -9.72
C ILE A 118 40.77 0.44 -9.40
N LYS A 119 40.64 1.26 -8.35
CA LYS A 119 41.70 2.18 -7.91
C LYS A 119 42.96 1.46 -7.44
N GLU A 120 42.81 0.33 -6.75
CA GLU A 120 43.95 -0.47 -6.29
C GLU A 120 44.65 -1.18 -7.45
N LYS A 121 43.90 -1.73 -8.41
CA LYS A 121 44.47 -2.33 -9.63
C LYS A 121 45.18 -1.30 -10.52
N ASP A 122 44.59 -0.12 -10.72
CA ASP A 122 45.23 0.95 -11.50
C ASP A 122 46.51 1.47 -10.83
N LYS A 123 46.54 1.52 -9.49
CA LYS A 123 47.73 1.91 -8.73
C LYS A 123 48.80 0.81 -8.75
N ALA A 124 48.41 -0.46 -8.73
CA ALA A 124 49.33 -1.59 -8.87
C ALA A 124 49.95 -1.65 -10.28
N LEU A 125 49.14 -1.46 -11.34
CA LEU A 125 49.63 -1.40 -12.73
C LEU A 125 50.63 -0.26 -12.94
N ARG A 126 50.37 0.92 -12.35
CA ARG A 126 51.28 2.08 -12.43
C ARG A 126 52.59 1.84 -11.69
N ASN A 127 52.53 1.21 -10.50
CA ASN A 127 53.73 0.89 -9.72
C ASN A 127 54.58 -0.23 -10.33
N GLU A 128 53.99 -1.15 -11.10
CA GLU A 128 54.72 -2.15 -11.88
C GLU A 128 55.39 -1.53 -13.10
N ALA A 129 54.70 -0.61 -13.81
CA ALA A 129 55.27 0.12 -14.95
C ALA A 129 56.44 1.05 -14.57
N GLU A 130 56.50 1.53 -13.31
CA GLU A 130 57.62 2.34 -12.80
C GLU A 130 58.83 1.52 -12.31
N LYS A 131 58.72 0.20 -12.18
CA LYS A 131 59.83 -0.68 -11.77
C LYS A 131 60.66 -1.23 -12.93
N ASP A 132 60.18 -1.09 -14.16
CA ASP A 132 60.84 -1.56 -15.39
C ASP A 132 61.71 -0.47 -16.07
N PHE A 133 62.00 0.64 -15.38
CA PHE A 133 62.92 1.72 -15.80
C PHE A 133 64.08 1.92 -14.81
#